data_AF-A0A534LH21-F1
#
_entry.id   AF-A0A534LH21-F1
#
_cell.length_a   1.000
_cell.length_b   1.000
_cell.length_c   1.000
_cell.angle_alpha   90.00
_cell.angle_beta   90.00
_cell.angle_gamma   90.00
#
_symmetry.space_group_name_H-M   'P 1'
#
loop_
_entity.id
_entity.type
_entity.pdbx_description
1 polymer ?
#
loop_
_entity_poly.entity_id
_entity_poly.type
_entity_poly.pdbx_seq_one_letter_code
_entity_poly.pdbx_strand_id
1 'polypeptide(L)' 'MSVSTPGHGMIHCPECGWEIDPDDEMCPNCGAYLADYENLEPSEDGT' A
#
# COMPACT_ATOMS: atom_id res chain seq x y z
N MET A 1 5.33 2.29 24.67
CA MET A 1 4.94 1.54 23.46
C MET A 1 4.52 2.57 22.43
N SER A 2 5.52 3.09 21.71
CA SER A 2 5.37 4.15 20.73
C SER A 2 5.26 3.48 19.37
N VAL A 3 4.09 3.55 18.74
CA VAL A 3 3.89 3.01 17.40
C VAL A 3 4.52 4.00 16.42
N SER A 4 5.77 3.74 16.05
CA SER A 4 6.43 4.44 14.96
C SER A 4 6.19 3.62 13.71
N THR A 5 5.00 3.70 13.14
CA THR A 5 4.72 3.14 11.82
C THR A 5 5.65 3.88 10.84
N PRO A 6 6.67 3.23 10.27
CA PRO A 6 7.53 3.87 9.28
C PRO A 6 6.65 4.24 8.08
N GLY A 7 6.77 5.48 7.61
CA GLY A 7 5.90 6.06 6.57
C GLY A 7 5.83 5.20 5.32
N HIS A 8 4.81 4.35 5.26
CA HIS A 8 4.35 3.67 4.07
C HIS A 8 3.63 4.72 3.22
N GLY A 9 4.13 5.00 2.02
CA GLY A 9 3.62 6.10 1.19
C GLY A 9 2.16 5.89 0.79
N MET A 10 1.28 6.83 1.13
CA MET A 10 -0.13 6.75 0.75
C MET A 10 -0.29 6.86 -0.77
N ILE A 11 -1.14 6.02 -1.36
CA ILE A 11 -1.43 6.02 -2.80
C ILE A 11 -2.87 6.49 -3.02
N HIS A 12 -3.21 6.88 -4.25
CA HIS A 12 -4.58 7.26 -4.60
C HIS A 12 -5.21 6.20 -5.48
N CYS A 13 -6.44 5.83 -5.16
CA CYS A 13 -7.21 4.86 -5.93
C CYS A 13 -7.36 5.35 -7.38
N PRO A 14 -6.94 4.59 -8.40
CA PRO A 14 -7.06 5.01 -9.80
C PRO A 14 -8.51 5.05 -10.30
N GLU A 15 -9.43 4.37 -9.60
CA GLU A 15 -10.86 4.31 -9.98
C GLU A 15 -11.65 5.51 -9.46
N CYS A 16 -11.42 5.96 -8.23
CA CYS A 16 -12.20 7.04 -7.61
C CYS A 16 -11.37 8.25 -7.13
N GLY A 17 -10.04 8.13 -7.04
CA GLY A 17 -9.15 9.17 -6.53
C GLY A 17 -9.07 9.27 -5.00
N TRP A 18 -9.60 8.30 -4.27
CA TRP A 18 -9.55 8.28 -2.80
C TRP A 18 -8.16 7.92 -2.28
N GLU A 19 -7.77 8.50 -1.14
CA GLU A 19 -6.51 8.20 -0.45
C GLU A 19 -6.59 6.85 0.25
N ILE A 20 -5.71 5.94 -0.15
CA ILE A 20 -5.70 4.52 0.25
C ILE A 20 -4.28 4.14 0.68
N ASP A 21 -4.20 3.23 1.63
CA ASP A 21 -2.93 2.66 2.03
C ASP A 21 -2.44 1.69 0.94
N PRO A 22 -1.14 1.65 0.66
CA PRO A 22 -0.54 0.68 -0.26
C PRO A 22 -0.60 -0.76 0.27
N ASP A 23 -0.87 -0.94 1.57
CA ASP A 23 -1.10 -2.23 2.24
C ASP A 23 -2.54 -2.72 2.06
N ASP A 24 -3.47 -1.82 1.67
CA ASP A 24 -4.88 -2.16 1.48
C ASP A 24 -5.08 -2.94 0.17
N GLU A 25 -5.68 -4.13 0.27
CA GLU A 25 -6.01 -4.98 -0.88
C GLU A 25 -7.19 -4.43 -1.71
N MET A 26 -8.00 -3.55 -1.12
CA MET A 26 -9.19 -2.99 -1.75
C MET A 26 -9.49 -1.58 -1.25
N CYS A 27 -9.95 -0.72 -2.14
CA CYS A 27 -10.30 0.65 -1.79
C CYS A 27 -11.57 0.66 -0.91
N PRO A 28 -11.51 1.15 0.35
CA PRO A 28 -12.66 1.20 1.25
C PRO A 28 -13.73 2.20 0.80
N ASN A 29 -13.41 3.10 -0.13
CA ASN A 29 -14.34 4.12 -0.61
C ASN A 29 -15.22 3.62 -1.77
N CYS A 30 -14.64 2.96 -2.77
CA CYS A 30 -15.37 2.50 -3.96
C CYS A 30 -15.47 0.98 -4.09
N GLY A 31 -14.64 0.21 -3.39
CA GLY A 31 -14.55 -1.24 -3.51
C GLY A 31 -13.67 -1.75 -4.66
N ALA A 32 -12.84 -0.90 -5.26
CA ALA A 32 -11.88 -1.33 -6.29
C ALA A 32 -10.78 -2.21 -5.69
N TYR A 33 -10.44 -3.31 -6.36
CA TYR A 33 -9.34 -4.19 -5.94
C TYR A 33 -7.98 -3.56 -6.30
N LEU A 34 -7.09 -3.51 -5.31
CA LEU A 34 -5.75 -2.92 -5.38
C LEU A 34 -4.64 -3.98 -5.39
N ALA A 35 -5.03 -5.26 -5.50
CA ALA A 35 -4.15 -6.41 -5.45
C ALA A 35 -2.94 -6.25 -6.40
N ASP A 36 -1.77 -6.51 -5.82
CA ASP A 36 -0.46 -6.67 -6.44
C ASP A 36 0.43 -5.42 -6.50
N TYR A 37 0.89 -4.98 -5.32
CA TYR A 37 2.24 -4.40 -5.21
C TYR A 37 3.09 -5.05 -4.10
N GLU A 38 2.67 -6.19 -3.56
CA GLU A 38 3.47 -7.00 -2.63
C GLU A 38 4.43 -7.96 -3.38
N ASN A 39 4.90 -7.56 -4.56
CA ASN A 39 6.05 -8.17 -5.24
C ASN A 39 7.07 -7.12 -5.72
N LEU A 40 7.31 -6.09 -4.93
CA LEU A 40 8.71 -5.68 -4.80
C LEU A 40 9.32 -6.57 -3.73
N GLU A 41 9.75 -7.75 -4.19
CA GLU A 41 10.73 -8.57 -3.47
C GLU A 41 11.73 -7.60 -2.82
N PRO A 42 11.83 -7.54 -1.47
CA PRO A 42 12.95 -6.85 -0.86
C PRO A 42 14.17 -7.50 -1.48
N SER A 43 14.89 -6.71 -2.26
CA SER A 43 16.00 -7.18 -3.07
C SER A 43 16.97 -7.85 -2.12
N GLU A 44 17.01 -9.18 -2.16
CA GLU A 44 18.10 -9.97 -1.62
C GLU A 44 19.39 -9.41 -2.24
N ASP A 45 20.30 -8.84 -1.44
CA ASP A 45 21.77 -8.95 -1.58
C ASP A 45 22.50 -7.95 -0.65
N GLY A 46 23.50 -8.43 0.10
CA GLY A 46 24.45 -7.55 0.78
C GLY A 46 25.15 -8.06 2.05
N THR A 47 25.42 -9.36 2.22
CA THR A 47 26.60 -9.78 2.99
C THR A 47 27.27 -11.03 2.45
#